data_AF-A0A847Z2I8-F1
#
_entry.id   AF-A0A847Z2I8-F1
#
_cell.length_a   1.000
_cell.length_b   1.000
_cell.length_c   1.000
_cell.angle_alpha   90.00
_cell.angle_beta   90.00
_cell.angle_gamma   90.00
#
_symmetry.space_group_name_H-M   'P 1'
#
loop_
_entity.id
_entity.type
_entity.pdbx_description
1 polymer ?
#
loop_
_entity_poly.entity_id
_entity_poly.type
_entity_poly.pdbx_seq_one_letter_code
_entity_poly.pdbx_strand_id
1 'polypeptide(L)'
;MEDAYYNSKYDSAINVCLKYGQLDEDKKLRLAGKNLNNEYEIWLALAVDQTTFYEMQTGHFLLKYFKSDTQKADKIADKLLMMNSTNSAKYSEQYEKYKKGIIETYKSSRKQRIEQYPLPCNWLKFYIYYRFPIGLFFTLGSILKSYYDSYNSSLPDWVYLFDFLSIFLIVLTYICMFKLTKEGYYLNIVLLFYTLAVNTLNYADYLLEYMNVFAALFVSLIAYLGIWVIPNLIYFKKRKSLFIDISSDSNTTLNSTANENKPAQIAQEKQMPVNIYKPAATNCDNEILFCRKCGNKLLEDSIFCNKCGTKIRES
;
A
#
# COMPACT_ATOMS: atom_id res chain seq x y z
N MET A 1 5.48 33.74 -41.59
CA MET A 1 5.20 34.54 -40.37
C MET A 1 4.81 33.68 -39.18
N GLU A 2 4.47 32.40 -39.35
CA GLU A 2 4.22 31.45 -38.24
C GLU A 2 5.49 30.88 -37.59
N ASP A 3 6.62 30.81 -38.30
CA ASP A 3 7.87 30.25 -37.75
C ASP A 3 8.54 31.14 -36.68
N ALA A 4 8.25 32.45 -36.70
CA ALA A 4 8.79 33.40 -35.71
C ALA A 4 8.05 33.36 -34.36
N TYR A 5 6.75 32.99 -34.37
CA TYR A 5 5.94 32.86 -33.15
C TYR A 5 6.24 31.55 -32.41
N TYR A 6 6.58 30.48 -33.14
CA TYR A 6 6.93 29.18 -32.56
C TYR A 6 8.30 29.19 -31.87
N ASN A 7 9.30 29.88 -32.45
CA ASN A 7 10.63 30.02 -31.82
C ASN A 7 10.60 30.85 -30.54
N SER A 8 9.76 31.89 -30.46
CA SER A 8 9.63 32.75 -29.26
C SER A 8 9.14 32.00 -28.02
N LYS A 9 8.23 31.03 -28.15
CA LYS A 9 7.77 30.22 -27.01
C LYS A 9 8.79 29.16 -26.60
N TYR A 10 9.53 28.62 -27.57
CA TYR A 10 10.59 27.65 -27.32
C TYR A 10 11.77 28.27 -26.56
N ASP A 11 12.20 29.46 -26.96
CA ASP A 11 13.24 30.23 -26.26
C ASP A 11 12.80 30.65 -24.86
N SER A 12 11.51 30.95 -24.66
CA SER A 12 10.97 31.29 -23.35
C SER A 12 10.92 30.09 -22.39
N ALA A 13 10.67 28.88 -22.91
CA ALA A 13 10.71 27.64 -22.11
C ALA A 13 12.16 27.26 -21.72
N ILE A 14 13.11 27.37 -22.66
CA ILE A 14 14.54 27.12 -22.40
C ILE A 14 15.09 28.08 -21.35
N ASN A 15 14.73 29.37 -21.40
CA ASN A 15 15.16 30.35 -20.42
C ASN A 15 14.57 30.10 -19.01
N VAL A 16 13.38 29.52 -18.92
CA VAL A 16 12.79 29.06 -17.65
C VAL A 16 13.54 27.83 -17.14
N CYS A 17 13.82 26.83 -17.99
CA CYS A 17 14.60 25.65 -17.62
C CYS A 17 16.02 26.02 -17.11
N LEU A 18 16.70 26.95 -17.76
CA LEU A 18 18.01 27.46 -17.33
C LEU A 18 17.95 28.23 -16.00
N LYS A 19 16.86 28.96 -15.75
CA LYS A 19 16.66 29.73 -14.50
C LYS A 19 16.35 28.83 -13.30
N TYR A 20 15.64 27.72 -13.48
CA TYR A 20 15.25 26.81 -12.39
C TYR A 20 16.22 25.65 -12.17
N GLY A 21 17.01 25.27 -13.18
CA GLY A 21 18.08 24.26 -13.05
C GLY A 21 19.24 24.68 -12.16
N GLN A 22 19.38 25.96 -11.84
CA GLN A 22 20.46 26.52 -11.02
C GLN A 22 20.07 26.77 -9.54
N LEU A 23 18.85 26.43 -9.13
CA LEU A 23 18.42 26.56 -7.74
C LEU A 23 18.87 25.35 -6.92
N ASP A 24 19.36 25.60 -5.70
CA ASP A 24 19.63 24.53 -4.73
C ASP A 24 18.31 23.89 -4.24
N GLU A 25 18.40 22.64 -3.78
CA GLU A 25 17.24 21.85 -3.34
C GLU A 25 16.44 22.50 -2.20
N ASP A 26 17.10 23.29 -1.34
CA ASP A 26 16.46 23.91 -0.19
C ASP A 26 15.56 25.09 -0.62
N LYS A 27 15.96 25.83 -1.67
CA LYS A 27 15.11 26.85 -2.31
C LYS A 27 13.95 26.25 -3.10
N LYS A 28 14.13 25.08 -3.71
CA LYS A 28 13.03 24.34 -4.38
C LYS A 28 11.96 23.90 -3.38
N LEU A 29 12.38 23.39 -2.22
CA LEU A 29 11.50 22.94 -1.14
C LEU A 29 10.77 24.10 -0.44
N ARG A 30 11.41 25.27 -0.28
CA ARG A 30 10.77 26.47 0.28
C ARG A 30 9.69 27.08 -0.63
N LEU A 31 9.81 26.90 -1.95
CA LEU A 31 8.81 27.36 -2.92
C LEU A 31 7.59 26.42 -2.98
N ALA A 32 7.79 25.11 -2.80
CA ALA A 32 6.73 24.10 -2.76
C ALA A 32 5.71 24.26 -1.59
N GLY A 33 5.97 25.17 -0.65
CA GLY A 33 5.12 25.45 0.50
C GLY A 33 4.09 26.59 0.31
N LYS A 34 4.01 27.23 -0.87
CA LYS A 34 3.07 28.34 -1.09
C LYS A 34 2.06 28.06 -2.23
N ASN A 35 0.82 27.80 -1.83
CA ASN A 35 -0.42 27.86 -2.60
C ASN A 35 -0.38 27.34 -4.05
N LEU A 36 -0.50 26.03 -4.15
CA LEU A 36 -0.65 25.24 -5.37
C LEU A 36 -2.02 25.47 -6.04
N ASN A 37 -2.04 26.25 -7.13
CA ASN A 37 -3.05 26.09 -8.19
C ASN A 37 -2.46 26.07 -9.62
N ASN A 38 -1.13 26.24 -9.80
CA ASN A 38 -0.49 26.27 -11.12
C ASN A 38 0.82 25.46 -11.26
N GLU A 39 1.38 24.95 -10.15
CA GLU A 39 2.69 24.26 -10.20
C GLU A 39 2.61 22.84 -10.76
N TYR A 40 1.43 22.20 -10.72
CA TYR A 40 1.24 20.90 -11.37
C TYR A 40 1.38 21.00 -12.89
N GLU A 41 0.96 22.11 -13.49
CA GLU A 41 1.11 22.39 -14.92
C GLU A 41 2.56 22.72 -15.30
N ILE A 42 3.29 23.42 -14.42
CA ILE A 42 4.71 23.74 -14.60
C ILE A 42 5.59 22.49 -14.45
N TRP A 43 5.28 21.62 -13.48
CA TRP A 43 5.98 20.34 -13.33
C TRP A 43 5.63 19.38 -14.48
N LEU A 44 4.38 19.37 -14.97
CA LEU A 44 4.01 18.63 -16.18
C LEU A 44 4.81 19.14 -17.38
N ALA A 45 4.91 20.46 -17.56
CA ALA A 45 5.65 21.09 -18.66
C ALA A 45 7.15 20.75 -18.61
N LEU A 46 7.76 20.73 -17.42
CA LEU A 46 9.16 20.34 -17.23
C LEU A 46 9.40 18.84 -17.47
N ALA A 47 8.46 17.99 -17.07
CA ALA A 47 8.54 16.55 -17.33
C ALA A 47 8.28 16.24 -18.81
N VAL A 48 7.39 17.01 -19.47
CA VAL A 48 7.12 17.05 -20.91
C VAL A 48 8.36 17.40 -21.73
N ASP A 49 9.14 18.37 -21.26
CA ASP A 49 10.38 18.80 -21.92
C ASP A 49 11.49 17.73 -21.83
N GLN A 50 11.43 16.87 -20.81
CA GLN A 50 12.38 15.75 -20.60
C GLN A 50 11.88 14.40 -21.12
N THR A 51 10.61 14.29 -21.52
CA THR A 51 10.08 13.08 -22.16
C THR A 51 10.19 13.22 -23.67
N THR A 52 10.58 12.14 -24.35
CA THR A 52 10.61 12.18 -25.81
C THR A 52 9.20 12.47 -26.35
N PHE A 53 9.08 13.21 -27.45
CA PHE A 53 7.80 13.47 -28.13
C PHE A 53 6.98 12.18 -28.33
N TYR A 54 7.66 11.04 -28.49
CA TYR A 54 7.07 9.70 -28.55
C TYR A 54 6.42 9.23 -27.22
N GLU A 55 7.03 9.48 -26.06
CA GLU A 55 6.47 9.16 -24.73
C GLU A 55 5.27 10.06 -24.39
N MET A 56 5.29 11.29 -24.91
CA MET A 56 4.20 12.26 -24.88
C MET A 56 3.00 11.78 -25.71
N GLN A 57 3.27 11.35 -26.94
CA GLN A 57 2.27 10.87 -27.89
C GLN A 57 1.61 9.54 -27.46
N THR A 58 2.31 8.68 -26.74
CA THR A 58 1.82 7.34 -26.40
C THR A 58 1.04 7.29 -25.07
N GLY A 59 0.90 8.40 -24.34
CA GLY A 59 0.26 8.43 -23.02
C GLY A 59 1.07 7.72 -21.92
N HIS A 60 2.27 7.25 -22.25
CA HIS A 60 3.17 6.49 -21.40
C HIS A 60 3.63 7.31 -20.18
N PHE A 61 3.83 8.62 -20.38
CA PHE A 61 4.13 9.60 -19.33
C PHE A 61 3.03 9.63 -18.26
N LEU A 62 1.77 9.81 -18.65
CA LEU A 62 0.66 9.95 -17.71
C LEU A 62 0.55 8.71 -16.82
N LEU A 63 0.62 7.53 -17.41
CA LEU A 63 0.43 6.32 -16.62
C LEU A 63 1.66 5.94 -15.79
N LYS A 64 2.87 6.34 -16.20
CA LYS A 64 4.11 6.19 -15.40
C LYS A 64 4.03 6.98 -14.09
N TYR A 65 3.48 8.20 -14.15
CA TYR A 65 3.39 9.10 -13.00
C TYR A 65 2.09 8.94 -12.20
N PHE A 66 0.99 8.52 -12.84
CA PHE A 66 -0.31 8.30 -12.19
C PHE A 66 -0.63 6.81 -11.96
N LYS A 67 0.40 5.96 -11.77
CA LYS A 67 0.29 4.50 -11.57
C LYS A 67 -0.77 4.08 -10.55
N SER A 68 -1.06 4.91 -9.56
CA SER A 68 -2.03 4.66 -8.48
C SER A 68 -3.36 5.41 -8.63
N ASP A 69 -3.47 6.38 -9.54
CA ASP A 69 -4.62 7.28 -9.66
C ASP A 69 -5.06 7.44 -11.12
N THR A 70 -5.75 6.42 -11.62
CA THR A 70 -6.24 6.36 -12.99
C THR A 70 -7.25 7.46 -13.30
N GLN A 71 -8.02 7.94 -12.32
CA GLN A 71 -8.98 9.04 -12.54
C GLN A 71 -8.27 10.37 -12.83
N LYS A 72 -7.16 10.63 -12.16
CA LYS A 72 -6.33 11.81 -12.42
C LYS A 72 -5.62 11.68 -13.77
N ALA A 73 -5.19 10.48 -14.14
CA ALA A 73 -4.64 10.19 -15.46
C ALA A 73 -5.67 10.42 -16.57
N ASP A 74 -6.91 9.95 -16.39
CA ASP A 74 -8.02 10.10 -17.34
C ASP A 74 -8.32 11.61 -17.58
N LYS A 75 -8.46 12.40 -16.51
CA LYS A 75 -8.70 13.87 -16.64
C LYS A 75 -7.60 14.62 -17.39
N ILE A 76 -6.34 14.20 -17.23
CA ILE A 76 -5.21 14.83 -17.92
C ILE A 76 -5.16 14.35 -19.38
N ALA A 77 -5.45 13.08 -19.64
CA ALA A 77 -5.57 12.56 -21.00
C ALA A 77 -6.66 13.31 -21.77
N ASP A 78 -7.84 13.51 -21.18
CA ASP A 78 -8.94 14.27 -21.79
C ASP A 78 -8.53 15.72 -22.15
N LYS A 79 -7.83 16.41 -21.24
CA LYS A 79 -7.29 17.75 -21.51
C LYS A 79 -6.29 17.75 -22.67
N LEU A 80 -5.39 16.76 -22.74
CA LEU A 80 -4.41 16.65 -23.83
C LEU A 80 -5.08 16.33 -25.17
N LEU A 81 -6.13 15.51 -25.16
CA LEU A 81 -6.94 15.21 -26.34
C LEU A 81 -7.67 16.44 -26.86
N MET A 82 -8.21 17.29 -25.97
CA MET A 82 -8.82 18.56 -26.34
C MET A 82 -7.82 19.57 -26.93
N MET A 83 -6.57 19.53 -26.51
CA MET A 83 -5.51 20.42 -27.01
C MET A 83 -5.01 20.04 -28.41
N ASN A 84 -5.26 18.81 -28.89
CA ASN A 84 -4.75 18.33 -30.19
C ASN A 84 -5.82 17.52 -30.93
N SER A 85 -6.88 18.22 -31.35
CA SER A 85 -8.07 17.62 -31.98
C SER A 85 -7.74 16.76 -33.21
N THR A 86 -6.73 17.15 -34.00
CA THR A 86 -6.30 16.48 -35.23
C THR A 86 -5.72 15.08 -35.00
N ASN A 87 -5.19 14.79 -33.80
CA ASN A 87 -4.59 13.49 -33.46
C ASN A 87 -5.35 12.73 -32.35
N SER A 88 -6.47 13.29 -31.87
CA SER A 88 -7.23 12.79 -30.72
C SER A 88 -7.62 11.31 -30.83
N ALA A 89 -8.08 10.86 -32.00
CA ALA A 89 -8.48 9.47 -32.23
C ALA A 89 -7.30 8.49 -32.06
N LYS A 90 -6.12 8.84 -32.59
CA LYS A 90 -4.91 8.01 -32.50
C LYS A 90 -4.39 7.94 -31.06
N TYR A 91 -4.46 9.05 -30.32
CA TYR A 91 -4.05 9.10 -28.92
C TYR A 91 -5.00 8.34 -27.99
N SER A 92 -6.31 8.41 -28.23
CA SER A 92 -7.31 7.66 -27.47
C SER A 92 -7.08 6.15 -27.59
N GLU A 93 -6.83 5.65 -28.80
CA GLU A 93 -6.57 4.22 -29.03
C GLU A 93 -5.28 3.73 -28.35
N GLN A 94 -4.18 4.50 -28.46
CA GLN A 94 -2.92 4.17 -27.80
C GLN A 94 -3.03 4.22 -26.28
N TYR A 95 -3.73 5.22 -25.74
CA TYR A 95 -4.00 5.35 -24.31
C TYR A 95 -4.79 4.16 -23.77
N GLU A 96 -5.89 3.76 -24.43
CA GLU A 96 -6.70 2.62 -24.01
C GLU A 96 -5.92 1.29 -24.08
N LYS A 97 -5.11 1.10 -25.13
CA LYS A 97 -4.22 -0.06 -25.23
C LYS A 97 -3.23 -0.13 -24.06
N TYR A 98 -2.64 1.02 -23.69
CA TYR A 98 -1.67 1.09 -22.60
C TYR A 98 -2.33 0.95 -21.21
N LYS A 99 -3.48 1.59 -21.00
CA LYS A 99 -4.34 1.46 -19.81
C LYS A 99 -4.72 0.00 -19.57
N LYS A 100 -5.15 -0.71 -20.62
CA LYS A 100 -5.44 -2.14 -20.57
C LYS A 100 -4.20 -2.95 -20.15
N GLY A 101 -3.03 -2.67 -20.74
CA GLY A 101 -1.77 -3.32 -20.37
C GLY A 101 -1.36 -3.10 -18.91
N ILE A 102 -1.59 -1.91 -18.36
CA ILE A 102 -1.35 -1.62 -16.93
C ILE A 102 -2.34 -2.34 -16.02
N ILE A 103 -3.64 -2.34 -16.37
CA ILE A 103 -4.65 -3.07 -15.61
C ILE A 103 -4.31 -4.57 -15.59
N GLU A 104 -3.88 -5.13 -16.71
CA GLU A 104 -3.40 -6.50 -16.81
C GLU A 104 -2.13 -6.71 -15.96
N THR A 105 -1.19 -5.78 -15.98
CA THR A 105 0.03 -5.78 -15.14
C THR A 105 -0.31 -5.68 -13.64
N TYR A 106 -1.35 -4.93 -13.27
CA TYR A 106 -1.77 -4.78 -11.88
C TYR A 106 -2.51 -6.03 -11.39
N LYS A 107 -3.38 -6.60 -12.24
CA LYS A 107 -4.05 -7.88 -11.98
C LYS A 107 -3.04 -9.03 -11.86
N SER A 108 -2.04 -9.06 -12.75
CA SER A 108 -0.95 -10.04 -12.69
C SER A 108 -0.09 -9.82 -11.45
N SER A 109 0.25 -8.57 -11.11
CA SER A 109 0.99 -8.22 -9.88
C SER A 109 0.29 -8.71 -8.62
N ARG A 110 -1.02 -8.55 -8.49
CA ARG A 110 -1.75 -9.07 -7.31
C ARG A 110 -1.68 -10.60 -7.23
N LYS A 111 -2.03 -11.29 -8.33
CA LYS A 111 -2.02 -12.76 -8.37
C LYS A 111 -0.60 -13.27 -8.05
N GLN A 112 0.39 -12.64 -8.64
CA GLN A 112 1.81 -12.90 -8.44
C GLN A 112 2.24 -12.64 -6.99
N ARG A 113 1.85 -11.52 -6.36
CA ARG A 113 2.12 -11.23 -4.94
C ARG A 113 1.57 -12.33 -4.03
N ILE A 114 0.37 -12.82 -4.30
CA ILE A 114 -0.26 -13.91 -3.53
C ILE A 114 0.44 -15.26 -3.78
N GLU A 115 0.82 -15.56 -5.02
CA GLU A 115 1.43 -16.83 -5.43
C GLU A 115 2.90 -16.94 -5.03
N GLN A 116 3.63 -15.83 -5.06
CA GLN A 116 5.04 -15.75 -4.65
C GLN A 116 5.20 -15.58 -3.14
N TYR A 117 4.12 -15.40 -2.39
CA TYR A 117 4.21 -15.24 -0.95
C TYR A 117 4.69 -16.54 -0.29
N PRO A 118 5.66 -16.50 0.63
CA PRO A 118 6.27 -17.71 1.19
C PRO A 118 5.31 -18.56 2.02
N LEU A 119 4.19 -18.00 2.49
CA LEU A 119 3.17 -18.71 3.25
C LEU A 119 1.93 -19.01 2.38
N PRO A 120 1.25 -20.16 2.59
CA PRO A 120 0.09 -20.54 1.80
C PRO A 120 -1.03 -19.52 1.95
N CYS A 121 -1.60 -19.04 0.85
CA CYS A 121 -2.62 -17.99 0.84
C CYS A 121 -4.04 -18.50 0.50
N ASN A 122 -4.29 -19.80 0.66
CA ASN A 122 -5.58 -20.42 0.33
C ASN A 122 -6.75 -19.81 1.11
N TRP A 123 -6.56 -19.59 2.42
CA TRP A 123 -7.59 -18.94 3.24
C TRP A 123 -7.82 -17.49 2.81
N LEU A 124 -6.78 -16.73 2.44
CA LEU A 124 -6.95 -15.35 1.92
C LEU A 124 -7.78 -15.34 0.63
N LYS A 125 -7.53 -16.30 -0.29
CA LYS A 125 -8.32 -16.46 -1.51
C LYS A 125 -9.77 -16.80 -1.16
N PHE A 126 -10.00 -17.79 -0.30
CA PHE A 126 -11.34 -18.14 0.19
C PHE A 126 -12.04 -16.92 0.82
N TYR A 127 -11.32 -16.19 1.66
CA TYR A 127 -11.82 -15.05 2.40
C TYR A 127 -12.27 -13.91 1.45
N ILE A 128 -11.44 -13.57 0.46
CA ILE A 128 -11.76 -12.54 -0.54
C ILE A 128 -12.91 -12.97 -1.45
N TYR A 129 -12.82 -14.16 -2.05
CA TYR A 129 -13.73 -14.55 -3.14
C TYR A 129 -15.05 -15.18 -2.68
N TYR A 130 -15.09 -15.76 -1.47
CA TYR A 130 -16.29 -16.46 -0.99
C TYR A 130 -16.82 -15.84 0.29
N ARG A 131 -15.96 -15.61 1.31
CA ARG A 131 -16.47 -15.14 2.62
C ARG A 131 -17.09 -13.75 2.57
N PHE A 132 -16.50 -12.79 1.85
CA PHE A 132 -17.09 -11.45 1.71
C PHE A 132 -18.43 -11.49 0.96
N PRO A 133 -18.55 -12.09 -0.25
CA PRO A 133 -19.83 -12.20 -0.95
C PRO A 133 -20.90 -12.93 -0.14
N ILE A 134 -20.55 -14.06 0.50
CA ILE A 134 -21.47 -14.81 1.35
C ILE A 134 -21.91 -13.96 2.54
N GLY A 135 -20.98 -13.22 3.16
CA GLY A 135 -21.28 -12.30 4.25
C GLY A 135 -22.26 -11.21 3.84
N LEU A 136 -22.02 -10.58 2.69
CA LEU A 136 -22.90 -9.55 2.13
C LEU A 136 -24.31 -10.11 1.87
N PHE A 137 -24.40 -11.31 1.30
CA PHE A 137 -25.66 -11.98 1.04
C PHE A 137 -26.44 -12.29 2.33
N PHE A 138 -25.77 -12.81 3.37
CA PHE A 138 -26.42 -13.04 4.65
C PHE A 138 -26.88 -11.76 5.34
N THR A 139 -26.09 -10.68 5.28
CA THR A 139 -26.50 -9.38 5.84
C THR A 139 -27.70 -8.80 5.08
N LEU A 140 -27.72 -8.90 3.75
CA LEU A 140 -28.89 -8.51 2.96
C LEU A 140 -30.13 -9.35 3.29
N GLY A 141 -29.96 -10.66 3.45
CA GLY A 141 -31.02 -11.56 3.91
C GLY A 141 -31.54 -11.19 5.30
N SER A 142 -30.65 -10.80 6.21
CA SER A 142 -31.00 -10.31 7.55
C SER A 142 -31.87 -9.05 7.46
N ILE A 143 -31.49 -8.07 6.64
CA ILE A 143 -32.31 -6.86 6.42
C ILE A 143 -33.68 -7.21 5.86
N LEU A 144 -33.75 -8.08 4.86
CA LEU A 144 -35.03 -8.48 4.26
C LEU A 144 -35.92 -9.18 5.27
N LYS A 145 -35.35 -10.03 6.12
CA LYS A 145 -36.07 -10.67 7.23
C LYS A 145 -36.55 -9.64 8.25
N SER A 146 -35.67 -8.75 8.72
CA SER A 146 -36.03 -7.68 9.65
C SER A 146 -37.11 -6.77 9.09
N TYR A 147 -37.07 -6.45 7.79
CA TYR A 147 -38.08 -5.67 7.11
C TYR A 147 -39.44 -6.39 7.07
N TYR A 148 -39.43 -7.70 6.78
CA TYR A 148 -40.64 -8.53 6.80
C TYR A 148 -41.23 -8.64 8.22
N ASP A 149 -40.39 -8.87 9.22
CA ASP A 149 -40.79 -8.96 10.63
C ASP A 149 -41.30 -7.60 11.14
N SER A 150 -40.70 -6.50 10.67
CA SER A 150 -41.11 -5.14 11.02
C SER A 150 -42.45 -4.72 10.42
N TYR A 151 -42.88 -5.37 9.33
CA TYR A 151 -44.24 -5.16 8.83
C TYR A 151 -45.28 -5.68 9.85
N ASN A 152 -44.94 -6.71 10.62
CA ASN A 152 -45.80 -7.33 11.61
C ASN A 152 -45.55 -6.82 13.05
N SER A 153 -44.43 -6.14 13.29
CA SER A 153 -44.01 -5.70 14.63
C SER A 153 -43.26 -4.37 14.57
N SER A 154 -43.41 -3.51 15.57
CA SER A 154 -42.68 -2.23 15.63
C SER A 154 -41.22 -2.48 16.05
N LEU A 155 -40.39 -2.96 15.13
CA LEU A 155 -38.95 -3.06 15.36
C LEU A 155 -38.34 -1.65 15.46
N PRO A 156 -37.41 -1.41 16.40
CA PRO A 156 -36.74 -0.12 16.50
C PRO A 156 -35.86 0.20 15.27
N ASP A 157 -35.90 1.46 14.82
CA ASP A 157 -35.14 1.95 13.65
C ASP A 157 -33.63 1.71 13.72
N TRP A 158 -33.07 1.60 14.94
CA TRP A 158 -31.63 1.42 15.14
C TRP A 158 -31.12 0.05 14.68
N VAL A 159 -31.97 -0.96 14.56
CA VAL A 159 -31.58 -2.29 14.05
C VAL A 159 -31.10 -2.18 12.61
N TYR A 160 -31.84 -1.44 11.77
CA TYR A 160 -31.47 -1.19 10.38
C TYR A 160 -30.16 -0.42 10.26
N LEU A 161 -29.88 0.50 11.19
CA LEU A 161 -28.63 1.25 11.19
C LEU A 161 -27.41 0.33 11.33
N PHE A 162 -27.48 -0.70 12.18
CA PHE A 162 -26.39 -1.67 12.31
C PHE A 162 -26.24 -2.53 11.06
N ASP A 163 -27.32 -2.95 10.41
CA ASP A 163 -27.23 -3.73 9.19
C ASP A 163 -26.66 -2.89 8.01
N PHE A 164 -27.08 -1.64 7.86
CA PHE A 164 -26.50 -0.73 6.86
C PHE A 164 -25.02 -0.46 7.13
N LEU A 165 -24.64 -0.23 8.38
CA LEU A 165 -23.24 -0.08 8.77
C LEU A 165 -22.43 -1.36 8.48
N SER A 166 -23.01 -2.54 8.73
CA SER A 166 -22.42 -3.84 8.40
C SER A 166 -22.13 -3.95 6.91
N ILE A 167 -23.13 -3.67 6.06
CA ILE A 167 -22.98 -3.71 4.60
C ILE A 167 -21.88 -2.75 4.16
N PHE A 168 -21.92 -1.51 4.62
CA PHE A 168 -20.93 -0.50 4.28
C PHE A 168 -19.52 -0.97 4.65
N LEU A 169 -19.33 -1.47 5.87
CA LEU A 169 -18.03 -1.94 6.36
C LEU A 169 -17.54 -3.18 5.58
N ILE A 170 -18.43 -4.13 5.27
CA ILE A 170 -18.12 -5.33 4.47
C ILE A 170 -17.66 -4.93 3.06
N VAL A 171 -18.40 -4.05 2.37
CA VAL A 171 -18.09 -3.61 1.00
C VAL A 171 -16.78 -2.83 0.97
N LEU A 172 -16.60 -1.87 1.88
CA LEU A 172 -15.38 -1.07 1.95
C LEU A 172 -14.15 -1.95 2.23
N THR A 173 -14.26 -2.85 3.21
CA THR A 173 -13.20 -3.79 3.55
C THR A 173 -12.90 -4.72 2.36
N TYR A 174 -13.92 -5.23 1.67
CA TYR A 174 -13.75 -6.08 0.50
C TYR A 174 -12.95 -5.36 -0.60
N ILE A 175 -13.31 -4.13 -0.94
CA ILE A 175 -12.62 -3.34 -1.98
C ILE A 175 -11.13 -3.17 -1.63
N CYS A 176 -10.83 -2.78 -0.38
CA CYS A 176 -9.45 -2.57 0.07
C CYS A 176 -8.66 -3.88 0.20
N MET A 177 -9.29 -4.95 0.68
CA MET A 177 -8.70 -6.29 0.77
C MET A 177 -8.42 -6.89 -0.60
N PHE A 178 -9.32 -6.68 -1.57
CA PHE A 178 -9.14 -7.15 -2.94
C PHE A 178 -7.93 -6.50 -3.63
N LYS A 179 -7.62 -5.25 -3.25
CA LYS A 179 -6.43 -4.48 -3.69
C LYS A 179 -5.17 -4.78 -2.86
N LEU A 180 -5.27 -5.55 -1.77
CA LEU A 180 -4.16 -5.83 -0.84
C LEU A 180 -3.49 -4.55 -0.31
N THR A 181 -4.27 -3.55 0.10
CA THR A 181 -3.73 -2.29 0.65
C THR A 181 -3.59 -2.34 2.17
N LYS A 182 -2.80 -1.41 2.73
CA LYS A 182 -2.62 -1.23 4.17
C LYS A 182 -3.95 -0.97 4.88
N GLU A 183 -4.80 -0.14 4.28
CA GLU A 183 -6.15 0.16 4.76
C GLU A 183 -7.00 -1.10 4.79
N GLY A 184 -6.91 -1.96 3.77
CA GLY A 184 -7.63 -3.24 3.72
C GLY A 184 -7.31 -4.14 4.90
N TYR A 185 -6.03 -4.21 5.29
CA TYR A 185 -5.62 -4.95 6.49
C TYR A 185 -6.29 -4.39 7.75
N TYR A 186 -6.21 -3.08 8.00
CA TYR A 186 -6.77 -2.49 9.22
C TYR A 186 -8.29 -2.54 9.24
N LEU A 187 -8.96 -2.24 8.13
CA LEU A 187 -10.41 -2.36 7.99
C LEU A 187 -10.87 -3.80 8.26
N ASN A 188 -10.11 -4.80 7.82
CA ASN A 188 -10.42 -6.19 8.12
C ASN A 188 -10.32 -6.50 9.63
N ILE A 189 -9.35 -5.93 10.35
CA ILE A 189 -9.29 -6.07 11.81
C ILE A 189 -10.51 -5.41 12.46
N VAL A 190 -10.88 -4.20 12.04
CA VAL A 190 -12.07 -3.50 12.53
C VAL A 190 -13.33 -4.32 12.25
N LEU A 191 -13.48 -4.88 11.05
CA LEU A 191 -14.60 -5.75 10.67
C LEU A 191 -14.67 -7.01 11.53
N LEU A 192 -13.54 -7.62 11.89
CA LEU A 192 -13.52 -8.80 12.78
C LEU A 192 -14.06 -8.47 14.18
N PHE A 193 -13.67 -7.35 14.77
CA PHE A 193 -14.17 -6.93 16.07
C PHE A 193 -15.62 -6.43 16.03
N TYR A 194 -15.99 -5.75 14.94
CA TYR A 194 -17.37 -5.34 14.71
C TYR A 194 -18.30 -6.56 14.60
N THR A 195 -17.92 -7.55 13.77
CA THR A 195 -18.69 -8.79 13.64
C THR A 195 -18.69 -9.62 14.93
N LEU A 196 -17.65 -9.55 15.75
CA LEU A 196 -17.67 -10.15 17.09
C LEU A 196 -18.76 -9.54 17.95
N ALA A 197 -18.82 -8.20 18.02
CA ALA A 197 -19.80 -7.51 18.86
C ALA A 197 -21.24 -7.82 18.43
N VAL A 198 -21.55 -7.67 17.14
CA VAL A 198 -22.89 -7.93 16.60
C VAL A 198 -23.30 -9.39 16.79
N ASN A 199 -22.45 -10.35 16.42
CA ASN A 199 -22.80 -11.76 16.54
C ASN A 199 -22.87 -12.24 18.00
N THR A 200 -22.08 -11.64 18.90
CA THR A 200 -22.18 -11.93 20.34
C THR A 200 -23.54 -11.52 20.88
N LEU A 201 -24.05 -10.34 20.50
CA LEU A 201 -25.38 -9.90 20.91
C LEU A 201 -26.49 -10.78 20.32
N ASN A 202 -26.42 -11.07 19.02
CA ASN A 202 -27.42 -11.91 18.35
C ASN A 202 -27.48 -13.34 18.91
N TYR A 203 -26.32 -13.94 19.20
CA TYR A 203 -26.28 -15.29 19.75
C TYR A 203 -26.63 -15.31 21.24
N ALA A 204 -26.30 -14.24 21.99
CA ALA A 204 -26.70 -14.11 23.38
C ALA A 204 -28.22 -14.03 23.50
N ASP A 205 -28.90 -13.29 22.62
CA ASP A 205 -30.36 -13.20 22.57
C ASP A 205 -31.01 -14.59 22.44
N TYR A 206 -30.49 -15.43 21.53
CA TYR A 206 -30.94 -16.82 21.39
C TYR A 206 -30.72 -17.67 22.66
N LEU A 207 -29.66 -17.41 23.42
CA LEU A 207 -29.35 -18.15 24.65
C LEU A 207 -30.14 -17.68 25.88
N LEU A 208 -30.82 -16.53 25.82
CA LEU A 208 -31.59 -15.99 26.95
C LEU A 208 -32.74 -16.91 27.38
N GLU A 209 -33.21 -17.80 26.51
CA GLU A 209 -34.21 -18.83 26.85
C GLU A 209 -33.66 -19.87 27.84
N TYR A 210 -32.34 -20.06 27.91
CA TYR A 210 -31.70 -21.16 28.63
C TYR A 210 -30.82 -20.70 29.81
N MET A 211 -30.35 -19.45 29.80
CA MET A 211 -29.43 -18.94 30.81
C MET A 211 -29.60 -17.43 31.03
N ASN A 212 -29.03 -16.93 32.13
CA ASN A 212 -29.08 -15.50 32.41
C ASN A 212 -28.25 -14.68 31.41
N VAL A 213 -28.55 -13.38 31.32
CA VAL A 213 -27.95 -12.44 30.36
C VAL A 213 -26.41 -12.46 30.40
N PHE A 214 -25.80 -12.48 31.58
CA PHE A 214 -24.34 -12.47 31.70
C PHE A 214 -23.70 -13.76 31.18
N ALA A 215 -24.29 -14.91 31.50
CA ALA A 215 -23.85 -16.20 31.01
C ALA A 215 -24.00 -16.30 29.48
N ALA A 216 -25.15 -15.85 28.94
CA ALA A 216 -25.42 -15.83 27.51
C ALA A 216 -24.39 -14.99 26.75
N LEU A 217 -24.10 -13.77 27.23
CA LEU A 217 -23.09 -12.90 26.63
C LEU A 217 -21.68 -13.51 26.71
N PHE A 218 -21.31 -14.08 27.85
CA PHE A 218 -19.99 -14.66 28.06
C PHE A 218 -19.74 -15.88 27.16
N VAL A 219 -20.71 -16.81 27.11
CA VAL A 219 -20.63 -18.00 26.25
C VAL A 219 -20.56 -17.59 24.77
N SER A 220 -21.40 -16.64 24.36
CA SER A 220 -21.41 -16.11 22.99
C SER A 220 -20.08 -15.48 22.61
N LEU A 221 -19.53 -14.64 23.50
CA LEU A 221 -18.25 -13.96 23.29
C LEU A 221 -17.11 -14.97 23.12
N ILE A 222 -17.02 -15.97 23.99
CA ILE A 222 -15.97 -17.01 23.91
C ILE A 222 -16.10 -17.81 22.63
N ALA A 223 -17.31 -18.22 22.27
CA ALA A 223 -17.55 -19.00 21.06
C ALA A 223 -17.05 -18.24 19.82
N TYR A 224 -17.44 -16.97 19.64
CA TYR A 224 -17.02 -16.18 18.48
C TYR A 224 -15.55 -15.75 18.54
N LEU A 225 -14.99 -15.47 19.72
CA LEU A 225 -13.56 -15.19 19.84
C LEU A 225 -12.72 -16.38 19.41
N GLY A 226 -13.02 -17.56 19.94
CA GLY A 226 -12.24 -18.78 19.71
C GLY A 226 -12.38 -19.32 18.29
N ILE A 227 -13.61 -19.39 17.78
CA ILE A 227 -13.89 -19.99 16.46
C ILE A 227 -13.57 -19.01 15.33
N TRP A 228 -13.80 -17.71 15.52
CA TRP A 228 -13.77 -16.75 14.42
C TRP A 228 -12.64 -15.74 14.52
N VAL A 229 -12.61 -14.92 15.58
CA VAL A 229 -11.72 -13.75 15.62
C VAL A 229 -10.26 -14.15 15.77
N ILE A 230 -9.93 -14.99 16.76
CA ILE A 230 -8.54 -15.36 17.05
C ILE A 230 -7.88 -16.06 15.86
N PRO A 231 -8.49 -17.07 15.21
CA PRO A 231 -7.88 -17.71 14.04
C PRO A 231 -7.61 -16.72 12.90
N ASN A 232 -8.54 -15.81 12.62
CA ASN A 232 -8.37 -14.80 11.57
C ASN A 232 -7.28 -13.77 11.94
N LEU A 233 -7.25 -13.29 13.19
CA LEU A 233 -6.20 -12.39 13.66
C LEU A 233 -4.80 -13.01 13.52
N ILE A 234 -4.63 -14.26 13.95
CA ILE A 234 -3.36 -14.99 13.81
C ILE A 234 -3.01 -15.15 12.33
N TYR A 235 -3.97 -15.52 11.49
CA TYR A 235 -3.77 -15.72 10.06
C TYR A 235 -3.29 -14.45 9.36
N PHE A 236 -3.99 -13.32 9.56
CA PHE A 236 -3.68 -12.05 8.91
C PHE A 236 -2.43 -11.40 9.48
N LYS A 237 -2.16 -11.52 10.79
CA LYS A 237 -0.91 -11.03 11.40
C LYS A 237 0.31 -11.67 10.75
N LYS A 238 0.28 -12.98 10.49
CA LYS A 238 1.36 -13.70 9.77
C LYS A 238 1.53 -13.26 8.31
N ARG A 239 0.54 -12.57 7.75
CA ARG A 239 0.49 -12.12 6.34
C ARG A 239 0.48 -10.60 6.20
N LYS A 240 0.81 -9.85 7.27
CA LYS A 240 0.77 -8.39 7.29
C LYS A 240 1.62 -7.76 6.17
N SER A 241 2.75 -8.38 5.81
CA SER A 241 3.61 -7.88 4.73
C SER A 241 3.03 -8.02 3.32
N LEU A 242 1.92 -8.76 3.13
CA LEU A 242 1.17 -8.71 1.85
C LEU A 242 0.44 -7.38 1.65
N PHE A 243 0.13 -6.69 2.75
CA PHE A 243 -0.69 -5.48 2.74
C PHE A 243 0.14 -4.21 2.95
N ILE A 244 1.30 -4.34 3.61
CA ILE A 244 2.14 -3.23 4.01
C ILE A 244 3.52 -3.46 3.42
N ASP A 245 3.91 -2.64 2.44
CA ASP A 245 5.24 -2.69 1.86
C ASP A 245 6.25 -2.19 2.88
N ILE A 246 7.13 -3.07 3.36
CA ILE A 246 8.11 -2.78 4.42
C ILE A 246 9.06 -1.64 4.00
N SER A 247 9.27 -1.46 2.69
CA SER A 247 10.18 -0.45 2.12
C SER A 247 9.66 0.98 2.16
N SER A 248 8.34 1.22 2.31
CA SER A 248 7.82 2.60 2.35
C SER A 248 8.05 3.27 3.70
N ASP A 249 8.08 2.50 4.79
CA ASP A 249 8.16 3.05 6.15
C ASP A 249 9.61 3.36 6.57
N SER A 250 10.62 2.70 5.98
CA SER A 250 12.03 2.93 6.31
C SER A 250 12.55 4.32 5.92
N ASN A 251 11.95 4.96 4.90
CA ASN A 251 12.34 6.31 4.48
C ASN A 251 11.74 7.41 5.37
N THR A 252 10.69 7.11 6.15
CA THR A 252 10.10 8.07 7.08
C THR A 252 10.90 8.18 8.37
N THR A 253 11.55 7.10 8.82
CA THR A 253 12.32 7.10 10.08
C THR A 253 13.75 7.63 9.93
N LEU A 254 14.37 7.47 8.75
CA LEU A 254 15.72 7.99 8.48
C LEU A 254 15.79 9.52 8.40
N ASN A 255 14.69 10.19 8.02
CA ASN A 255 14.63 11.65 7.94
C ASN A 255 14.28 12.31 9.29
N SER A 256 13.76 11.57 10.27
CA SER A 256 13.47 12.12 11.61
C SER A 256 14.69 12.18 12.53
N THR A 257 15.74 11.40 12.28
CA THR A 257 16.98 11.41 13.08
C THR A 257 18.07 12.31 12.51
N ALA A 258 17.90 12.87 11.32
CA ALA A 258 18.88 13.75 10.68
C ALA A 258 18.80 15.23 11.10
N ASN A 259 17.84 15.61 11.95
CA ASN A 259 17.59 17.02 12.31
C ASN A 259 17.80 17.37 13.79
N GLU A 260 18.41 16.50 14.59
CA GLU A 260 18.87 16.82 15.95
C GLU A 260 20.41 17.01 16.00
N ASN A 261 20.96 17.89 15.15
CA ASN A 261 22.27 18.48 15.39
C ASN A 261 22.09 19.91 15.91
N LYS A 262 21.71 20.01 17.19
CA LYS A 262 21.89 21.22 17.99
C LYS A 262 23.31 21.17 18.58
N PRO A 263 24.16 22.20 18.39
CA PRO A 263 25.50 22.20 18.95
C PRO A 263 25.40 22.35 20.47
N ALA A 264 25.58 21.24 21.20
CA ALA A 264 25.76 21.24 22.63
C ALA A 264 27.23 21.56 22.95
N GLN A 265 27.37 22.51 23.86
CA GLN A 265 28.61 23.12 24.29
C GLN A 265 29.55 22.12 24.96
N ILE A 266 30.83 22.27 24.57
CA ILE A 266 32.08 21.96 25.26
C ILE A 266 31.89 21.70 26.77
N ALA A 267 32.03 20.44 27.16
CA ALA A 267 32.44 20.07 28.51
C ALA A 267 33.72 19.22 28.39
N GLN A 268 34.79 19.71 29.01
CA GLN A 268 36.12 19.11 29.00
C GLN A 268 36.11 17.75 29.72
N GLU A 269 36.30 16.67 28.97
CA GLU A 269 36.59 15.36 29.53
C GLU A 269 38.11 15.12 29.49
N LYS A 270 38.66 14.86 30.68
CA LYS A 270 40.08 14.63 30.94
C LYS A 270 40.57 13.40 30.19
N GLN A 271 41.68 13.56 29.47
CA GLN A 271 42.41 12.51 28.79
C GLN A 271 42.94 11.46 29.79
N MET A 272 42.64 10.19 29.54
CA MET A 272 43.46 9.06 29.98
C MET A 272 44.17 8.46 28.75
N PRO A 273 45.45 8.07 28.87
CA PRO A 273 46.24 7.58 27.76
C PRO A 273 45.84 6.14 27.41
N VAL A 274 45.23 5.94 26.23
CA VAL A 274 45.02 4.61 25.67
C VAL A 274 46.19 4.27 24.74
N ASN A 275 46.83 3.16 25.10
CA ASN A 275 48.04 2.59 24.54
C ASN A 275 47.78 2.08 23.11
N ILE A 276 48.63 2.50 22.17
CA ILE A 276 48.56 2.12 20.75
C ILE A 276 49.13 0.70 20.62
N TYR A 277 48.27 -0.28 20.34
CA TYR A 277 48.69 -1.56 19.79
C TYR A 277 48.23 -1.68 18.34
N LYS A 278 49.23 -1.81 17.44
CA LYS A 278 49.09 -1.99 16.00
C LYS A 278 49.22 -3.49 15.71
N PRO A 279 48.18 -4.21 15.26
CA PRO A 279 48.37 -5.52 14.69
C PRO A 279 48.76 -5.43 13.21
N ALA A 280 49.68 -6.32 12.86
CA ALA A 280 50.31 -6.47 11.56
C ALA A 280 49.34 -6.90 10.47
N ALA A 281 49.57 -6.38 9.26
CA ALA A 281 48.89 -6.78 8.04
C ALA A 281 49.08 -8.29 7.79
N THR A 282 47.98 -9.03 7.85
CA THR A 282 47.89 -10.41 7.36
C THR A 282 47.17 -10.36 6.02
N ASN A 283 47.91 -10.65 4.95
CA ASN A 283 47.35 -11.01 3.66
C ASN A 283 46.51 -12.28 3.84
N CYS A 284 45.20 -12.18 3.61
CA CYS A 284 44.31 -13.32 3.48
C CYS A 284 43.52 -13.15 2.19
N ASP A 285 43.84 -14.00 1.21
CA ASP A 285 42.96 -14.23 0.07
C ASP A 285 41.66 -14.81 0.61
N ASN A 286 40.66 -13.93 0.81
CA ASN A 286 39.34 -14.31 1.29
C ASN A 286 38.60 -15.10 0.20
N GLU A 287 38.75 -16.43 0.25
CA GLU A 287 38.04 -17.34 -0.63
C GLU A 287 36.54 -17.27 -0.33
N ILE A 288 35.78 -16.68 -1.25
CA ILE A 288 34.34 -16.49 -1.08
C ILE A 288 33.64 -17.86 -1.16
N LEU A 289 33.10 -18.32 -0.04
CA LEU A 289 32.34 -19.57 0.04
C LEU A 289 30.86 -19.36 -0.31
N PHE A 290 30.25 -20.34 -0.96
CA PHE A 290 28.82 -20.37 -1.31
C PHE A 290 28.12 -21.60 -0.73
N CYS A 291 26.85 -21.45 -0.34
CA CYS A 291 26.04 -22.55 0.20
C CYS A 291 25.71 -23.58 -0.90
N ARG A 292 26.11 -24.84 -0.69
CA ARG A 292 25.85 -25.93 -1.65
C ARG A 292 24.36 -26.23 -1.89
N LYS A 293 23.48 -25.89 -0.94
CA LYS A 293 22.03 -26.16 -1.06
C LYS A 293 21.25 -25.05 -1.77
N CYS A 294 21.59 -23.78 -1.52
CA CYS A 294 20.79 -22.64 -2.01
C CYS A 294 21.57 -21.56 -2.76
N GLY A 295 22.89 -21.72 -2.90
CA GLY A 295 23.76 -20.78 -3.62
C GLY A 295 24.03 -19.45 -2.90
N ASN A 296 23.58 -19.26 -1.66
CA ASN A 296 23.82 -18.00 -0.94
C ASN A 296 25.30 -17.80 -0.61
N LYS A 297 25.81 -16.56 -0.73
CA LYS A 297 27.16 -16.18 -0.29
C LYS A 297 27.25 -16.32 1.23
N LEU A 298 28.30 -16.97 1.70
CA LEU A 298 28.54 -17.25 3.11
C LEU A 298 29.49 -16.20 3.70
N LEU A 299 29.31 -15.92 4.99
CA LEU A 299 30.24 -15.11 5.77
C LEU A 299 31.42 -16.00 6.18
N GLU A 300 32.61 -15.42 6.27
CA GLU A 300 33.76 -16.07 6.90
C GLU A 300 33.35 -16.61 8.27
N ASP A 301 33.68 -17.87 8.54
CA ASP A 301 33.36 -18.62 9.76
C ASP A 301 31.89 -19.00 10.02
N SER A 302 31.00 -18.85 9.03
CA SER A 302 29.61 -19.30 9.20
C SER A 302 29.47 -20.84 9.24
N ILE A 303 28.94 -21.37 10.35
CA ILE A 303 28.68 -22.81 10.55
C ILE A 303 27.39 -23.25 9.82
N PHE A 304 26.42 -22.35 9.71
CA PHE A 304 25.13 -22.56 9.04
C PHE A 304 24.84 -21.47 8.02
N CYS A 305 24.13 -21.83 6.94
CA CYS A 305 23.69 -20.87 5.95
C CYS A 305 22.63 -19.92 6.53
N ASN A 306 22.90 -18.62 6.53
CA ASN A 306 21.99 -17.56 6.96
C ASN A 306 20.68 -17.47 6.14
N LYS A 307 20.60 -18.10 4.96
CA LYS A 307 19.39 -18.12 4.11
C LYS A 307 18.54 -19.38 4.29
N CYS A 308 19.16 -20.56 4.33
CA CYS A 308 18.42 -21.84 4.32
C CYS A 308 18.65 -22.74 5.54
N GLY A 309 19.49 -22.32 6.50
CA GLY A 309 19.77 -23.05 7.74
C GLY A 309 20.60 -24.33 7.59
N THR A 310 21.08 -24.64 6.38
CA THR A 310 21.88 -25.87 6.14
C THR A 310 23.29 -25.72 6.70
N LYS A 311 23.80 -26.74 7.40
CA LYS A 311 25.15 -26.80 7.98
C LYS A 311 26.19 -26.84 6.86
N ILE A 312 27.26 -26.05 6.99
CA ILE A 312 28.25 -25.82 5.90
C ILE A 312 29.45 -26.76 6.01
N ARG A 313 29.85 -27.14 7.23
CA ARG A 313 30.91 -28.12 7.49
C ARG A 313 30.32 -29.35 8.18
N GLU A 314 30.49 -30.51 7.56
CA GLU A 314 30.38 -31.80 8.25
C GLU A 314 31.65 -31.96 9.08
N SER A 315 31.50 -32.11 10.39
CA SER A 315 32.58 -32.37 11.35
C SER A 315 32.87 -33.84 11.41
#